data_AF-A0A813F3F8-F1
#
_entry.id   AF-A0A813F3F8-F1
#
_cell.length_a   1.000
_cell.length_b   1.000
_cell.length_c   1.000
_cell.angle_alpha   90.00
_cell.angle_beta   90.00
_cell.angle_gamma   90.00
#
_symmetry.space_group_name_H-M   'P 1'
#
loop_
_entity.id
_entity.type
_entity.pdbx_description
1 polymer ?
#
loop_
_entity_poly.entity_id
_entity_poly.type
_entity_poly.pdbx_seq_one_letter_code
_entity_poly.pdbx_strand_id
1 'polypeptide(L)'
;HRATRSAAATGNPPSGHFELAMTKRKRKAPEEDGVLPGPPPKKVRVEGADALVQQVFPSYPEGFPRDAPKGDELNALMQLDFRGKVHLVTGANEGNVDWTALNSAKVLGFDTETRPVFQKGLMPNPTALIQLATEDEVWIFQLLPVVGVSEVTKKRLQAVLSSSAVKVGVGLHEDYRDLCRHHFPSMKSASGVVDLQDIVRPYGLRSTGLRALAAMFLCRRIAKAQQMSNWGNAQLTQAQIWYAAVDAWAGWKLYGVMRSLFEESEQWAPPRRLLITDG
;
A
#
# COMPACT_ATOMS: atom_id res chain seq x y z
N HIS A 1 13.25 89.30 34.68
CA HIS A 1 14.22 90.08 33.88
C HIS A 1 14.40 89.43 32.52
N ARG A 2 14.17 90.24 31.46
CA ARG A 2 14.64 90.17 30.07
C ARG A 2 14.52 88.87 29.24
N ALA A 3 13.72 89.00 28.18
CA ALA A 3 13.61 88.12 27.03
C ALA A 3 14.77 88.28 26.04
N THR A 4 15.05 87.24 25.24
CA THR A 4 15.49 87.36 23.83
C THR A 4 15.07 86.15 22.98
N ARG A 5 14.41 86.49 21.86
CA ARG A 5 14.16 85.85 20.55
C ARG A 5 15.32 84.96 20.02
N SER A 6 15.26 84.09 19.00
CA SER A 6 14.25 83.54 18.05
C SER A 6 14.99 82.53 17.14
N ALA A 7 14.25 81.52 16.64
CA ALA A 7 14.34 80.82 15.33
C ALA A 7 15.56 79.98 14.86
N ALA A 8 15.20 78.74 14.50
CA ALA A 8 15.44 78.02 13.24
C ALA A 8 16.75 77.21 12.98
N ALA A 9 16.55 75.88 12.98
CA ALA A 9 16.77 74.94 11.88
C ALA A 9 18.12 74.20 11.68
N THR A 10 17.93 72.90 11.36
CA THR A 10 18.76 71.93 10.62
C THR A 10 19.81 71.10 11.36
N GLY A 11 19.75 69.77 11.15
CA GLY A 11 20.87 68.83 11.36
C GLY A 11 20.53 67.55 12.14
N ASN A 12 20.29 66.44 11.43
CA ASN A 12 20.07 65.07 11.95
C ASN A 12 21.21 64.55 12.86
N PRO A 13 20.92 63.58 13.75
CA PRO A 13 21.72 62.34 13.80
C PRO A 13 20.90 61.07 14.18
N PRO A 14 21.52 59.90 14.34
CA PRO A 14 21.73 58.88 13.31
C PRO A 14 20.75 57.70 13.39
N SER A 15 20.62 57.01 12.26
CA SER A 15 19.82 55.80 12.03
C SER A 15 20.34 54.59 12.82
N GLY A 16 19.51 54.07 13.72
CA GLY A 16 19.61 52.73 14.30
C GLY A 16 18.30 51.99 14.10
N HIS A 17 18.18 51.25 12.99
CA HIS A 17 17.04 50.37 12.74
C HIS A 17 17.17 49.10 13.60
N PHE A 18 16.33 48.98 14.62
CA PHE A 18 16.01 47.69 15.25
C PHE A 18 14.83 47.08 14.50
N GLU A 19 15.10 46.11 13.63
CA GLU A 19 14.06 45.35 12.93
C GLU A 19 13.74 44.09 13.74
N LEU A 20 12.63 44.13 14.48
CA LEU A 20 12.08 42.98 15.19
C LEU A 20 11.37 42.09 14.16
N ALA A 21 12.06 41.09 13.63
CA ALA A 21 11.50 40.13 12.68
C ALA A 21 10.38 39.31 13.35
N MET A 22 9.13 39.70 13.10
CA MET A 22 7.97 38.86 13.42
C MET A 22 7.98 37.65 12.48
N THR A 23 8.32 36.48 13.03
CA THR A 23 8.11 35.20 12.34
C THR A 23 6.60 34.99 12.18
N LYS A 24 6.11 35.14 10.94
CA LYS A 24 4.77 34.70 10.56
C LYS A 24 4.67 33.20 10.89
N ARG A 25 3.90 32.84 11.93
CA ARG A 25 3.48 31.46 12.17
C ARG A 25 2.81 30.95 10.89
N LYS A 26 3.45 29.99 10.22
CA LYS A 26 2.81 29.18 9.17
C LYS A 26 1.55 28.57 9.81
N ARG A 27 0.39 28.92 9.28
CA ARG A 27 -0.86 28.22 9.62
C ARG A 27 -0.67 26.76 9.21
N LYS A 28 -0.79 25.84 10.18
CA LYS A 28 -0.89 24.40 9.94
C LYS A 28 -2.13 24.22 9.05
N ALA A 29 -1.97 23.61 7.88
CA ALA A 29 -3.13 23.16 7.09
C ALA A 29 -3.95 22.19 7.96
N PRO A 30 -5.28 22.10 7.78
CA PRO A 30 -6.07 21.11 8.50
C PRO A 30 -5.47 19.74 8.23
N GLU A 31 -5.17 18.98 9.29
CA GLU A 31 -4.98 17.54 9.15
C GLU A 31 -6.34 16.99 8.69
N GLU A 32 -6.44 16.54 7.44
CA GLU A 32 -7.59 15.75 7.03
C GLU A 32 -7.51 14.40 7.75
N ASP A 33 -8.49 14.14 8.61
CA ASP A 33 -8.54 12.96 9.47
C ASP A 33 -8.40 11.66 8.66
N GLY A 34 -7.24 10.98 8.82
CA GLY A 34 -6.99 9.64 8.29
C GLY A 34 -6.04 9.52 7.09
N VAL A 35 -5.56 10.63 6.51
CA VAL A 35 -4.58 10.62 5.41
C VAL A 35 -3.17 10.87 5.96
N LEU A 36 -2.26 9.90 5.81
CA LEU A 36 -0.89 10.03 6.30
C LEU A 36 0.03 10.56 5.19
N PRO A 37 0.76 11.68 5.42
CA PRO A 37 1.64 12.24 4.41
C PRO A 37 2.82 11.29 4.12
N GLY A 38 3.05 10.99 2.84
CA GLY A 38 4.20 10.24 2.38
C GLY A 38 5.53 11.00 2.56
N PRO A 39 6.68 10.31 2.52
CA PRO A 39 7.99 10.96 2.49
C PRO A 39 8.10 11.93 1.30
N PRO A 40 8.89 13.01 1.41
CA PRO A 40 8.94 14.05 0.37
C PRO A 40 9.36 13.47 -0.99
N PRO A 41 8.73 13.94 -2.09
CA PRO A 41 8.99 13.40 -3.41
C PRO A 41 10.43 13.71 -3.84
N LYS A 42 11.29 12.70 -3.90
CA LYS A 42 12.43 12.75 -4.82
C LYS A 42 11.88 12.43 -6.20
N LYS A 43 12.06 13.33 -7.18
CA LYS A 43 11.81 13.05 -8.60
C LYS A 43 12.69 11.87 -9.03
N VAL A 44 12.21 10.66 -8.85
CA VAL A 44 12.75 9.48 -9.49
C VAL A 44 11.81 9.20 -10.63
N ARG A 45 12.26 9.57 -11.83
CA ARG A 45 11.60 9.20 -13.08
C ARG A 45 11.66 7.67 -13.12
N VAL A 46 10.53 7.01 -12.88
CA VAL A 46 10.43 5.57 -13.16
C VAL A 46 10.43 5.51 -14.68
N GLU A 47 11.60 5.23 -15.27
CA GLU A 47 11.65 4.78 -16.66
C GLU A 47 10.67 3.61 -16.78
N GLY A 48 9.81 3.66 -17.81
CA GLY A 48 8.67 2.76 -17.96
C GLY A 48 9.05 1.30 -17.71
N ALA A 49 8.12 0.50 -17.18
CA ALA A 49 8.36 -0.89 -16.82
C ALA A 49 9.10 -1.68 -17.92
N ASP A 50 8.89 -1.34 -19.19
CA ASP A 50 9.59 -1.88 -20.36
C ASP A 50 11.12 -1.69 -20.34
N ALA A 51 11.61 -0.53 -19.90
CA ALA A 51 13.05 -0.26 -19.79
C ALA A 51 13.71 -1.06 -18.66
N LEU A 52 12.99 -1.24 -17.54
CA LEU A 52 13.45 -2.07 -16.42
C LEU A 52 13.46 -3.55 -16.83
N VAL A 53 12.45 -4.00 -17.58
CA VAL A 53 12.35 -5.37 -18.08
C VAL A 53 13.46 -5.69 -19.09
N GLN A 54 13.72 -4.80 -20.06
CA GLN A 54 14.76 -5.01 -21.07
C GLN A 54 16.19 -4.87 -20.52
N GLN A 55 16.42 -3.98 -19.55
CA GLN A 55 17.73 -3.89 -18.89
C GLN A 55 18.03 -5.09 -17.99
N VAL A 56 17.01 -5.68 -17.37
CA VAL A 56 17.22 -6.72 -16.37
C VAL A 56 17.14 -8.13 -16.98
N PHE A 57 16.34 -8.36 -18.04
CA PHE A 57 16.08 -9.73 -18.52
C PHE A 57 15.93 -9.87 -20.05
N PRO A 58 17.03 -9.83 -20.82
CA PRO A 58 16.98 -10.01 -22.29
C PRO A 58 16.58 -11.42 -22.77
N SER A 59 16.54 -12.43 -21.89
CA SER A 59 16.34 -13.83 -22.27
C SER A 59 15.19 -14.57 -21.53
N TYR A 60 14.28 -13.86 -20.85
CA TYR A 60 13.15 -14.52 -20.20
C TYR A 60 12.27 -15.30 -21.21
N PRO A 61 11.87 -16.57 -20.96
CA PRO A 61 12.05 -17.36 -19.73
C PRO A 61 13.37 -18.13 -19.61
N GLU A 62 14.13 -18.29 -20.71
CA GLU A 62 15.38 -19.06 -20.74
C GLU A 62 16.54 -18.30 -20.05
N GLY A 63 16.95 -18.79 -18.88
CA GLY A 63 18.03 -18.18 -18.08
C GLY A 63 17.55 -17.31 -16.92
N PHE A 64 16.24 -17.21 -16.68
CA PHE A 64 15.75 -16.55 -15.46
C PHE A 64 16.10 -17.37 -14.21
N PRO A 65 16.58 -16.72 -13.12
CA PRO A 65 16.85 -17.42 -11.86
C PRO A 65 15.60 -18.12 -11.34
N ARG A 66 15.72 -19.39 -10.94
CA ARG A 66 14.61 -20.14 -10.31
C ARG A 66 14.56 -19.94 -8.79
N ASP A 67 15.64 -19.41 -8.22
CA ASP A 67 15.74 -19.00 -6.82
C ASP A 67 15.65 -17.48 -6.70
N ALA A 68 14.92 -17.05 -5.67
CA ALA A 68 15.03 -15.69 -5.20
C ALA A 68 16.36 -15.48 -4.44
N PRO A 69 16.96 -14.28 -4.53
CA PRO A 69 18.14 -13.93 -3.75
C PRO A 69 17.84 -14.04 -2.24
N LYS A 70 18.85 -14.40 -1.46
CA LYS A 70 18.76 -14.61 0.00
C LYS A 70 19.94 -13.96 0.71
N GLY A 71 19.82 -13.80 2.03
CA GLY A 71 20.89 -13.26 2.86
C GLY A 71 21.39 -11.91 2.35
N ASP A 72 22.69 -11.80 2.13
CA ASP A 72 23.35 -10.56 1.73
C ASP A 72 22.93 -10.06 0.34
N GLU A 73 22.67 -10.97 -0.60
CA GLU A 73 22.17 -10.59 -1.94
C GLU A 73 20.82 -9.88 -1.86
N LEU A 74 19.91 -10.40 -1.02
CA LEU A 74 18.61 -9.78 -0.79
C LEU A 74 18.76 -8.45 -0.04
N ASN A 75 19.67 -8.38 0.92
CA ASN A 75 19.92 -7.19 1.72
C ASN A 75 20.57 -6.05 0.91
N ALA A 76 21.32 -6.39 -0.14
CA ALA A 76 21.90 -5.44 -1.08
C ALA A 76 20.86 -4.75 -1.98
N LEU A 77 19.67 -5.33 -2.14
CA LEU A 77 18.60 -4.70 -2.91
C LEU A 77 18.06 -3.46 -2.20
N MET A 78 17.68 -2.45 -2.99
CA MET A 78 16.97 -1.29 -2.47
C MET A 78 15.60 -1.69 -1.91
N GLN A 79 15.19 -1.02 -0.83
CA GLN A 79 13.86 -1.20 -0.25
C GLN A 79 12.78 -0.82 -1.27
N LEU A 80 11.71 -1.60 -1.34
CA LEU A 80 10.49 -1.22 -2.04
C LEU A 80 9.72 -0.23 -1.15
N ASP A 81 9.61 1.02 -1.62
CA ASP A 81 8.92 2.08 -0.90
C ASP A 81 7.70 2.53 -1.70
N PHE A 82 6.52 2.44 -1.09
CA PHE A 82 5.33 3.12 -1.58
C PHE A 82 5.39 4.61 -1.20
N ARG A 83 5.03 5.49 -2.14
CA ARG A 83 5.08 6.96 -1.93
C ARG A 83 3.76 7.67 -2.21
N GLY A 84 2.72 6.90 -2.49
CA GLY A 84 1.38 7.41 -2.68
C GLY A 84 0.67 7.73 -1.36
N LYS A 85 -0.63 7.94 -1.44
CA LYS A 85 -1.47 8.21 -0.27
C LYS A 85 -1.88 6.91 0.40
N VAL A 86 -1.83 6.89 1.73
CA VAL A 86 -2.34 5.76 2.53
C VAL A 86 -3.52 6.26 3.36
N HIS A 87 -4.65 5.59 3.18
CA HIS A 87 -5.91 5.85 3.87
C HIS A 87 -6.16 4.73 4.88
N LEU A 88 -5.97 5.01 6.16
CA LEU A 88 -6.41 4.09 7.21
C LEU A 88 -7.90 4.31 7.46
N VAL A 89 -8.70 3.27 7.20
CA VAL A 89 -10.15 3.30 7.29
C VAL A 89 -10.63 2.49 8.50
N THR A 90 -11.34 3.18 9.38
CA THR A 90 -11.93 2.70 10.63
C THR A 90 -13.39 3.12 10.69
N GLY A 91 -14.16 2.61 11.65
CA GLY A 91 -15.53 3.07 11.86
C GLY A 91 -15.65 4.58 12.13
N ALA A 92 -14.58 5.23 12.63
CA ALA A 92 -14.59 6.66 12.94
C ALA A 92 -14.45 7.57 11.71
N ASN A 93 -13.86 7.08 10.61
CA ASN A 93 -13.54 7.88 9.43
C ASN A 93 -13.96 7.23 8.10
N GLU A 94 -14.76 6.16 8.14
CA GLU A 94 -15.23 5.45 6.94
C GLU A 94 -16.08 6.28 5.97
N GLY A 95 -16.63 7.42 6.43
CA GLY A 95 -17.30 8.39 5.58
C GLY A 95 -16.40 9.08 4.56
N ASN A 96 -15.07 9.09 4.79
CA ASN A 96 -14.09 9.76 3.95
C ASN A 96 -13.56 8.88 2.81
N VAL A 97 -14.02 7.63 2.71
CA VAL A 97 -13.54 6.70 1.67
C VAL A 97 -14.01 7.17 0.29
N ASP A 98 -13.05 7.39 -0.61
CA ASP A 98 -13.33 7.62 -2.03
C ASP A 98 -13.70 6.30 -2.74
N TRP A 99 -14.97 5.93 -2.60
CA TRP A 99 -15.52 4.77 -3.29
C TRP A 99 -15.55 4.93 -4.81
N THR A 100 -15.52 6.17 -5.33
CA THR A 100 -15.50 6.40 -6.78
C THR A 100 -14.16 5.94 -7.35
N ALA A 101 -13.06 6.34 -6.70
CA ALA A 101 -11.72 5.88 -7.05
C ALA A 101 -11.62 4.35 -7.01
N LEU A 102 -12.00 3.73 -5.89
CA LEU A 102 -11.97 2.27 -5.73
C LEU A 102 -12.82 1.52 -6.78
N ASN A 103 -14.03 1.99 -7.07
CA ASN A 103 -14.93 1.33 -8.03
C ASN A 103 -14.50 1.55 -9.48
N SER A 104 -13.76 2.62 -9.78
CA SER A 104 -13.24 2.90 -11.13
C SER A 104 -11.95 2.15 -11.46
N ALA A 105 -11.26 1.62 -10.44
CA ALA A 105 -10.00 0.92 -10.61
C ALA A 105 -10.19 -0.39 -11.40
N LYS A 106 -9.43 -0.54 -12.48
CA LYS A 106 -9.42 -1.77 -13.28
C LYS A 106 -8.64 -2.90 -12.61
N VAL A 107 -7.60 -2.54 -11.86
CA VAL A 107 -6.72 -3.45 -11.12
C VAL A 107 -6.51 -2.89 -9.73
N LEU A 108 -6.65 -3.74 -8.73
CA LEU A 108 -6.41 -3.47 -7.33
C LEU A 108 -5.39 -4.49 -6.80
N GLY A 109 -4.28 -4.01 -6.26
CA GLY A 109 -3.46 -4.81 -5.37
C GLY A 109 -4.28 -5.16 -4.14
N PHE A 110 -4.19 -6.41 -3.69
CA PHE A 110 -4.97 -6.93 -2.59
C PHE A 110 -4.04 -7.69 -1.65
N ASP A 111 -4.22 -7.45 -0.36
CA ASP A 111 -3.61 -8.24 0.71
C ASP A 111 -4.55 -8.29 1.92
N THR A 112 -4.25 -9.15 2.88
CA THR A 112 -4.91 -9.16 4.19
C THR A 112 -3.91 -9.36 5.31
N GLU A 113 -4.28 -8.93 6.52
CA GLU A 113 -3.45 -9.15 7.71
C GLU A 113 -4.25 -9.72 8.86
N THR A 114 -3.64 -10.66 9.59
CA THR A 114 -4.25 -11.40 10.70
C THR A 114 -3.31 -11.42 11.90
N ARG A 115 -3.86 -11.28 13.12
CA ARG A 115 -3.06 -11.46 14.34
C ARG A 115 -2.54 -12.91 14.43
N PRO A 116 -1.23 -13.16 14.50
CA PRO A 116 -0.70 -14.52 14.52
C PRO A 116 -1.10 -15.27 15.80
N VAL A 117 -1.23 -16.60 15.67
CA VAL A 117 -1.46 -17.52 16.78
C VAL A 117 -0.24 -18.44 16.89
N PHE A 118 0.49 -18.33 18.01
CA PHE A 118 1.75 -19.08 18.20
C PHE A 118 1.56 -20.45 18.86
N GLN A 119 0.38 -20.71 19.43
CA GLN A 119 0.08 -21.98 20.09
C GLN A 119 -0.51 -22.98 19.08
N LYS A 120 0.14 -24.15 18.96
CA LYS A 120 -0.29 -25.23 18.08
C LYS A 120 -1.68 -25.75 18.47
N GLY A 121 -2.56 -25.94 17.49
CA GLY A 121 -3.91 -26.49 17.67
C GLY A 121 -5.00 -25.45 17.96
N LEU A 122 -4.63 -24.18 18.14
CA LEU A 122 -5.62 -23.10 18.19
C LEU A 122 -6.07 -22.70 16.78
N MET A 123 -7.32 -22.27 16.68
CA MET A 123 -7.86 -21.72 15.44
C MET A 123 -7.21 -20.36 15.11
N PRO A 124 -7.02 -20.04 13.81
CA PRO A 124 -6.58 -18.73 13.39
C PRO A 124 -7.49 -17.62 13.92
N ASN A 125 -6.93 -16.44 14.16
CA ASN A 125 -7.75 -15.26 14.39
C ASN A 125 -8.45 -14.86 13.08
N PRO A 126 -9.62 -14.21 13.15
CA PRO A 126 -10.21 -13.60 11.97
C PRO A 126 -9.28 -12.56 11.33
N THR A 127 -9.39 -12.41 10.02
CA THR A 127 -8.76 -11.32 9.27
C THR A 127 -9.02 -9.98 9.95
N ALA A 128 -7.95 -9.24 10.22
CA ALA A 128 -8.02 -7.95 10.91
C ALA A 128 -8.07 -6.77 9.93
N LEU A 129 -7.35 -6.87 8.81
CA LEU A 129 -7.25 -5.82 7.79
C LEU A 129 -7.53 -6.36 6.38
N ILE A 130 -8.14 -5.53 5.54
CA ILE A 130 -8.07 -5.65 4.07
C ILE A 130 -7.29 -4.46 3.54
N GLN A 131 -6.35 -4.70 2.64
CA GLN A 131 -5.66 -3.65 1.90
C GLN A 131 -6.05 -3.68 0.42
N LEU A 132 -6.36 -2.52 -0.14
CA LEU A 132 -6.63 -2.33 -1.57
C LEU A 132 -5.73 -1.23 -2.11
N ALA A 133 -4.92 -1.56 -3.11
CA ALA A 133 -3.91 -0.66 -3.68
C ALA A 133 -4.20 -0.35 -5.15
N THR A 134 -4.08 0.92 -5.51
CA THR A 134 -3.94 1.39 -6.90
C THR A 134 -2.49 1.79 -7.15
N GLU A 135 -2.20 2.45 -8.26
CA GLU A 135 -0.86 2.99 -8.53
C GLU A 135 -0.39 3.96 -7.44
N ASP A 136 -1.29 4.86 -7.03
CA ASP A 136 -0.97 6.05 -6.23
C ASP A 136 -1.66 6.10 -4.87
N GLU A 137 -2.64 5.23 -4.59
CA GLU A 137 -3.40 5.25 -3.35
C GLU A 137 -3.61 3.84 -2.79
N VAL A 138 -3.53 3.70 -1.46
CA VAL A 138 -3.83 2.46 -0.73
C VAL A 138 -4.85 2.73 0.36
N TRP A 139 -5.90 1.92 0.41
CA TRP A 139 -6.88 1.90 1.48
C TRP A 139 -6.67 0.68 2.36
N ILE A 140 -6.61 0.88 3.67
CA ILE A 140 -6.45 -0.16 4.68
C ILE A 140 -7.68 -0.14 5.57
N PHE A 141 -8.54 -1.14 5.45
CA PHE A 141 -9.79 -1.24 6.20
C PHE A 141 -9.60 -2.11 7.44
N GLN A 142 -9.79 -1.55 8.64
CA GLN A 142 -9.86 -2.35 9.86
C GLN A 142 -11.23 -3.03 9.96
N LEU A 143 -11.25 -4.33 10.24
CA LEU A 143 -12.49 -5.13 10.24
C LEU A 143 -12.97 -5.54 11.64
N LEU A 144 -12.11 -5.53 12.65
CA LEU A 144 -12.45 -6.06 13.97
C LEU A 144 -13.35 -5.11 14.78
N PRO A 145 -14.31 -5.60 15.58
CA PRO A 145 -15.46 -4.81 16.06
C PRO A 145 -15.19 -3.51 16.84
N VAL A 146 -14.05 -3.37 17.52
CA VAL A 146 -13.79 -2.21 18.41
C VAL A 146 -13.55 -0.91 17.62
N VAL A 147 -12.84 -1.00 16.50
CA VAL A 147 -12.51 0.13 15.61
C VAL A 147 -12.89 -0.12 14.16
N GLY A 148 -13.46 -1.30 13.90
CA GLY A 148 -13.73 -1.78 12.57
C GLY A 148 -14.78 -0.94 11.86
N VAL A 149 -14.69 -0.99 10.54
CA VAL A 149 -15.68 -0.38 9.66
C VAL A 149 -17.07 -0.99 9.84
N SER A 150 -18.11 -0.20 9.59
CA SER A 150 -19.50 -0.61 9.73
C SER A 150 -19.90 -1.67 8.72
N GLU A 151 -21.05 -2.30 8.98
CA GLU A 151 -21.66 -3.25 8.05
C GLU A 151 -22.00 -2.64 6.68
N VAL A 152 -22.23 -1.31 6.62
CA VAL A 152 -22.43 -0.61 5.34
C VAL A 152 -21.14 -0.60 4.53
N THR A 153 -20.02 -0.27 5.17
CA THR A 153 -18.69 -0.30 4.53
C THR A 153 -18.29 -1.73 4.15
N LYS A 154 -18.55 -2.72 5.01
CA LYS A 154 -18.33 -4.14 4.68
C LYS A 154 -19.11 -4.59 3.44
N LYS A 155 -20.37 -4.19 3.29
CA LYS A 155 -21.15 -4.47 2.08
C LYS A 155 -20.55 -3.83 0.83
N ARG A 156 -20.00 -2.62 0.93
CA ARG A 156 -19.28 -1.97 -0.18
C ARG A 156 -17.98 -2.68 -0.51
N LEU A 157 -17.20 -3.10 0.50
CA LEU A 157 -16.01 -3.93 0.30
C LEU A 157 -16.36 -5.24 -0.41
N GLN A 158 -17.38 -5.95 0.07
CA GLN A 158 -17.88 -7.16 -0.58
C GLN A 158 -18.21 -6.92 -2.06
N ALA A 159 -18.87 -5.80 -2.40
CA ALA A 159 -19.17 -5.46 -3.78
C ALA A 159 -17.89 -5.24 -4.62
N VAL A 160 -16.87 -4.57 -4.08
CA VAL A 160 -15.57 -4.39 -4.75
C VAL A 160 -14.88 -5.76 -4.99
N LEU A 161 -14.86 -6.62 -3.97
CA LEU A 161 -14.25 -7.95 -4.03
C LEU A 161 -14.96 -8.87 -5.05
N SER A 162 -16.28 -8.73 -5.23
CA SER A 162 -17.05 -9.45 -6.24
C SER A 162 -17.15 -8.77 -7.61
N SER A 163 -16.62 -7.54 -7.75
CA SER A 163 -16.68 -6.76 -9.01
C SER A 163 -15.79 -7.34 -10.13
N SER A 164 -15.90 -6.77 -11.33
CA SER A 164 -15.06 -7.09 -12.49
C SER A 164 -13.62 -6.56 -12.40
N ALA A 165 -13.31 -5.69 -11.42
CA ALA A 165 -11.93 -5.23 -11.19
C ALA A 165 -11.03 -6.44 -10.90
N VAL A 166 -9.79 -6.41 -11.40
CA VAL A 166 -8.82 -7.46 -11.12
C VAL A 166 -8.25 -7.26 -9.72
N LYS A 167 -8.33 -8.26 -8.84
CA LYS A 167 -7.68 -8.25 -7.51
C LYS A 167 -6.44 -9.14 -7.57
N VAL A 168 -5.28 -8.54 -7.32
CA VAL A 168 -3.98 -9.17 -7.54
C VAL A 168 -3.18 -9.23 -6.24
N GLY A 169 -2.55 -10.37 -5.96
CA GLY A 169 -1.76 -10.55 -4.73
C GLY A 169 -1.19 -11.97 -4.64
N VAL A 170 -0.75 -12.38 -3.46
CA VAL A 170 -0.06 -13.66 -3.24
C VAL A 170 -0.81 -14.47 -2.20
N GLY A 171 -1.29 -15.66 -2.56
CA GLY A 171 -1.93 -16.57 -1.59
C GLY A 171 -3.41 -16.31 -1.37
N LEU A 172 -4.07 -15.64 -2.32
CA LEU A 172 -5.39 -15.04 -2.13
C LEU A 172 -6.51 -16.03 -1.79
N HIS A 173 -6.38 -17.30 -2.20
CA HIS A 173 -7.45 -18.28 -1.99
C HIS A 173 -7.84 -18.44 -0.51
N GLU A 174 -6.85 -18.53 0.39
CA GLU A 174 -7.11 -18.65 1.82
C GLU A 174 -7.62 -17.34 2.42
N ASP A 175 -7.11 -16.19 1.96
CA ASP A 175 -7.58 -14.87 2.40
C ASP A 175 -9.07 -14.68 2.10
N TYR A 176 -9.50 -14.98 0.88
CA TYR A 176 -10.91 -14.89 0.50
C TYR A 176 -11.79 -15.85 1.29
N ARG A 177 -11.30 -17.07 1.59
CA ARG A 177 -12.02 -18.03 2.42
C ARG A 177 -12.21 -17.50 3.85
N ASP A 178 -11.16 -16.94 4.45
CA ASP A 178 -11.23 -16.37 5.80
C ASP A 178 -12.17 -15.15 5.87
N LEU A 179 -12.05 -14.25 4.89
CA LEU A 179 -12.93 -13.10 4.74
C LEU A 179 -14.40 -13.51 4.60
N CYS A 180 -14.71 -14.51 3.78
CA CYS A 180 -16.07 -15.04 3.67
C CYS A 180 -16.57 -15.61 4.98
N ARG A 181 -15.76 -16.41 5.67
CA ARG A 181 -16.14 -17.05 6.93
C ARG A 181 -16.48 -16.04 8.02
N HIS A 182 -15.70 -14.97 8.14
CA HIS A 182 -15.78 -14.08 9.30
C HIS A 182 -16.46 -12.72 9.02
N HIS A 183 -16.37 -12.22 7.79
CA HIS A 183 -16.82 -10.86 7.46
C HIS A 183 -17.86 -10.80 6.36
N PHE A 184 -17.85 -11.72 5.39
CA PHE A 184 -18.73 -11.72 4.23
C PHE A 184 -19.41 -13.08 4.00
N PRO A 185 -20.20 -13.61 4.95
CA PRO A 185 -20.77 -14.98 4.86
C PRO A 185 -21.72 -15.20 3.66
N SER A 186 -22.27 -14.11 3.11
CA SER A 186 -23.09 -14.14 1.90
C SER A 186 -22.28 -14.16 0.60
N MET A 187 -20.97 -13.87 0.62
CA MET A 187 -20.11 -13.89 -0.56
C MET A 187 -19.75 -15.34 -0.91
N LYS A 188 -20.29 -15.85 -2.02
CA LYS A 188 -20.04 -17.22 -2.51
C LYS A 188 -19.00 -17.31 -3.62
N SER A 189 -18.63 -16.19 -4.21
CA SER A 189 -17.55 -16.12 -5.18
C SER A 189 -16.94 -14.74 -5.25
N ALA A 190 -15.65 -14.68 -5.59
CA ALA A 190 -14.96 -13.47 -6.01
C ALA A 190 -14.67 -13.53 -7.51
N SER A 191 -14.72 -12.39 -8.18
CA SER A 191 -14.46 -12.28 -9.63
C SER A 191 -13.15 -11.55 -9.85
N GLY A 192 -12.47 -11.78 -10.98
CA GLY A 192 -11.24 -11.06 -11.32
C GLY A 192 -10.07 -11.34 -10.39
N VAL A 193 -10.01 -12.49 -9.71
CA VAL A 193 -8.91 -12.80 -8.79
C VAL A 193 -7.71 -13.32 -9.58
N VAL A 194 -6.52 -12.79 -9.29
CA VAL A 194 -5.24 -13.28 -9.81
C VAL A 194 -4.30 -13.49 -8.63
N ASP A 195 -3.97 -14.76 -8.37
CA ASP A 195 -2.86 -15.10 -7.48
C ASP A 195 -1.57 -15.10 -8.32
N LEU A 196 -0.62 -14.23 -7.98
CA LEU A 196 0.65 -14.08 -8.69
C LEU A 196 1.46 -15.37 -8.68
N GLN A 197 1.24 -16.25 -7.71
CA GLN A 197 1.90 -17.55 -7.66
C GLN A 197 1.51 -18.42 -8.87
N ASP A 198 0.28 -18.31 -9.36
CA ASP A 198 -0.20 -19.12 -10.48
C ASP A 198 0.43 -18.69 -11.80
N ILE A 199 0.82 -17.42 -11.93
CA ILE A 199 1.56 -16.92 -13.10
C ILE A 199 2.96 -17.53 -13.14
N VAL A 200 3.64 -17.66 -12.00
CA VAL A 200 5.07 -18.01 -11.96
C VAL A 200 5.36 -19.49 -11.71
N ARG A 201 4.42 -20.25 -11.13
CA ARG A 201 4.58 -21.69 -10.85
C ARG A 201 4.93 -22.50 -12.11
N PRO A 202 4.30 -22.28 -13.29
CA PRO A 202 4.65 -22.98 -14.52
C PRO A 202 6.12 -22.81 -14.93
N TYR A 203 6.75 -21.70 -14.55
CA TYR A 203 8.15 -21.39 -14.85
C TYR A 203 9.16 -21.96 -13.84
N GLY A 204 8.69 -22.77 -12.87
CA GLY A 204 9.56 -23.51 -11.96
C GLY A 204 10.22 -22.69 -10.85
N LEU A 205 9.62 -21.54 -10.48
CA LEU A 205 10.08 -20.75 -9.34
C LEU A 205 9.87 -21.51 -8.02
N ARG A 206 10.93 -21.60 -7.21
CA ARG A 206 10.89 -22.32 -5.92
C ARG A 206 10.32 -21.49 -4.77
N SER A 207 10.35 -20.16 -4.88
CA SER A 207 9.88 -19.25 -3.84
C SER A 207 8.89 -18.26 -4.45
N THR A 208 7.62 -18.43 -4.12
CA THR A 208 6.50 -17.67 -4.69
C THR A 208 5.87 -16.68 -3.71
N GLY A 209 6.48 -16.49 -2.54
CA GLY A 209 6.05 -15.47 -1.58
C GLY A 209 6.32 -14.05 -2.09
N LEU A 210 5.53 -13.08 -1.64
CA LEU A 210 5.57 -11.69 -2.11
C LEU A 210 6.98 -11.08 -2.11
N ARG A 211 7.74 -11.26 -1.02
CA ARG A 211 9.13 -10.78 -0.91
C ARG A 211 10.06 -11.39 -1.96
N ALA A 212 9.89 -12.67 -2.25
CA ALA A 212 10.71 -13.38 -3.23
C ALA A 212 10.39 -12.87 -4.64
N LEU A 213 9.11 -12.74 -4.97
CA LEU A 213 8.66 -12.20 -6.24
C LEU A 213 9.11 -10.74 -6.43
N ALA A 214 8.99 -9.89 -5.40
CA ALA A 214 9.49 -8.52 -5.45
C ALA A 214 11.00 -8.44 -5.70
N ALA A 215 11.78 -9.33 -5.06
CA ALA A 215 13.23 -9.38 -5.29
C ALA A 215 13.57 -9.80 -6.72
N MET A 216 12.85 -10.78 -7.26
CA MET A 216 13.10 -11.35 -8.59
C MET A 216 12.63 -10.45 -9.73
N PHE A 217 11.42 -9.87 -9.63
CA PHE A 217 10.80 -9.14 -10.74
C PHE A 217 10.94 -7.63 -10.63
N LEU A 218 11.11 -7.08 -9.42
CA LEU A 218 11.27 -5.64 -9.21
C LEU A 218 12.71 -5.25 -8.84
N CYS A 219 13.58 -6.23 -8.57
CA CYS A 219 14.92 -6.00 -7.99
C CYS A 219 14.85 -5.11 -6.73
N ARG A 220 13.85 -5.37 -5.88
CA ARG A 220 13.62 -4.65 -4.62
C ARG A 220 13.35 -5.61 -3.48
N ARG A 221 13.80 -5.25 -2.27
CA ARG A 221 13.45 -5.97 -1.05
C ARG A 221 12.26 -5.34 -0.36
N ILE A 222 11.35 -6.17 0.13
CA ILE A 222 10.29 -5.75 1.06
C ILE A 222 10.80 -5.95 2.50
N ALA A 223 10.27 -5.22 3.48
CA ALA A 223 10.65 -5.41 4.90
C ALA A 223 9.93 -6.63 5.50
N LYS A 224 10.41 -7.19 6.62
CA LYS A 224 9.71 -8.30 7.33
C LYS A 224 9.18 -7.90 8.71
N ALA A 225 9.44 -6.66 9.11
CA ALA A 225 9.37 -6.24 10.51
C ALA A 225 7.96 -6.28 11.11
N GLN A 226 6.91 -6.30 10.29
CA GLN A 226 5.52 -6.29 10.75
C GLN A 226 4.72 -7.54 10.39
N GLN A 227 5.32 -8.51 9.69
CA GLN A 227 4.61 -9.71 9.25
C GLN A 227 3.96 -10.49 10.40
N MET A 228 4.60 -10.49 11.57
CA MET A 228 4.12 -11.20 12.77
C MET A 228 3.58 -10.24 13.84
N SER A 229 3.14 -9.05 13.43
CA SER A 229 2.63 -8.03 14.36
C SER A 229 1.22 -8.34 14.86
N ASN A 230 0.83 -7.70 15.97
CA ASN A 230 -0.55 -7.73 16.41
C ASN A 230 -1.42 -6.81 15.54
N TRP A 231 -1.93 -7.35 14.43
CA TRP A 231 -2.82 -6.66 13.50
C TRP A 231 -4.24 -6.42 14.04
N GLY A 232 -4.58 -7.06 15.16
CA GLY A 232 -5.84 -6.82 15.87
C GLY A 232 -5.83 -5.61 16.80
N ASN A 233 -4.73 -4.83 16.83
CA ASN A 233 -4.65 -3.62 17.64
C ASN A 233 -5.64 -2.56 17.14
N ALA A 234 -6.35 -1.94 18.10
CA ALA A 234 -7.25 -0.83 17.82
C ALA A 234 -6.54 0.39 17.21
N GLN A 235 -5.29 0.62 17.59
CA GLN A 235 -4.44 1.68 17.04
C GLN A 235 -3.22 1.03 16.39
N LEU A 236 -3.12 1.14 15.07
CA LEU A 236 -1.95 0.67 14.32
C LEU A 236 -0.83 1.70 14.39
N THR A 237 0.39 1.22 14.54
CA THR A 237 1.56 2.09 14.42
C THR A 237 1.78 2.52 12.97
N GLN A 238 2.48 3.64 12.78
CA GLN A 238 2.85 4.11 11.44
C GLN A 238 3.63 3.04 10.64
N ALA A 239 4.47 2.25 11.31
CA ALA A 239 5.23 1.17 10.67
C ALA A 239 4.32 0.04 10.18
N GLN A 240 3.29 -0.34 10.96
CA GLN A 240 2.28 -1.31 10.54
C GLN A 240 1.48 -0.82 9.33
N ILE A 241 1.04 0.45 9.36
CA ILE A 241 0.26 1.05 8.28
C ILE A 241 1.06 1.05 6.97
N TRP A 242 2.32 1.51 6.98
CA TRP A 242 3.15 1.50 5.77
C TRP A 242 3.52 0.10 5.30
N TYR A 243 3.76 -0.83 6.22
CA TYR A 243 4.02 -2.21 5.85
C TYR A 243 2.83 -2.81 5.08
N ALA A 244 1.63 -2.72 5.64
CA ALA A 244 0.40 -3.19 5.02
C ALA A 244 0.14 -2.50 3.68
N ALA A 245 0.46 -1.20 3.57
CA ALA A 245 0.33 -0.48 2.31
C ALA A 245 1.29 -1.01 1.22
N VAL A 246 2.54 -1.27 1.59
CA VAL A 246 3.57 -1.78 0.66
C VAL A 246 3.22 -3.18 0.17
N ASP A 247 2.68 -4.06 1.02
CA ASP A 247 2.40 -5.45 0.63
C ASP A 247 1.31 -5.54 -0.46
N ALA A 248 0.17 -4.85 -0.29
CA ALA A 248 -0.85 -4.78 -1.34
C ALA A 248 -0.35 -4.08 -2.61
N TRP A 249 0.40 -2.98 -2.48
CA TRP A 249 0.94 -2.25 -3.64
C TRP A 249 2.02 -3.05 -4.39
N ALA A 250 2.81 -3.85 -3.68
CA ALA A 250 3.78 -4.75 -4.30
C ALA A 250 3.07 -5.77 -5.21
N GLY A 251 1.93 -6.31 -4.78
CA GLY A 251 1.08 -7.17 -5.60
C GLY A 251 0.65 -6.46 -6.89
N TRP A 252 0.18 -5.21 -6.79
CA TRP A 252 -0.20 -4.39 -7.95
C TRP A 252 0.96 -4.17 -8.93
N LYS A 253 2.16 -3.79 -8.43
CA LYS A 253 3.34 -3.58 -9.27
C LYS A 253 3.84 -4.86 -9.93
N LEU A 254 3.88 -5.95 -9.18
CA LEU A 254 4.27 -7.26 -9.68
C LEU A 254 3.36 -7.71 -10.81
N TYR A 255 2.05 -7.55 -10.65
CA TYR A 255 1.10 -7.87 -11.71
C TYR A 255 1.37 -7.10 -13.00
N GLY A 256 1.65 -5.79 -12.92
CA GLY A 256 1.97 -4.99 -14.10
C GLY A 256 3.22 -5.49 -14.85
N VAL A 257 4.29 -5.82 -14.11
CA VAL A 257 5.52 -6.37 -14.69
C VAL A 257 5.27 -7.76 -15.27
N MET A 258 4.62 -8.64 -14.52
CA MET A 258 4.33 -10.01 -14.95
C MET A 258 3.41 -10.01 -16.17
N ARG A 259 2.36 -9.20 -16.21
CA ARG A 259 1.49 -9.11 -17.37
C ARG A 259 2.28 -8.72 -18.63
N SER A 260 3.16 -7.72 -18.52
CA SER A 260 4.02 -7.30 -19.65
C SER A 260 4.99 -8.39 -20.12
N LEU A 261 5.39 -9.31 -19.24
CA LEU A 261 6.29 -10.43 -19.55
C LEU A 261 5.56 -11.67 -20.07
N PHE A 262 4.34 -11.93 -19.60
CA PHE A 262 3.71 -13.24 -19.65
C PHE A 262 2.34 -13.27 -20.33
N GLU A 263 1.70 -12.13 -20.59
CA GLU A 263 0.30 -12.09 -21.08
C GLU A 263 0.12 -12.82 -22.42
N GLU A 264 1.15 -12.79 -23.28
CA GLU A 264 1.16 -13.48 -24.58
C GLU A 264 1.68 -14.93 -24.49
N SER A 265 2.04 -15.42 -23.30
CA SER A 265 2.53 -16.79 -23.11
C SER A 265 1.38 -17.80 -23.03
N GLU A 266 1.60 -19.03 -23.51
CA GLU A 266 0.64 -20.12 -23.37
C GLU A 266 0.33 -20.48 -21.90
N GLN A 267 1.21 -20.08 -20.98
CA GLN A 267 1.11 -20.35 -19.53
C GLN A 267 0.48 -19.18 -18.75
N TRP A 268 -0.05 -18.17 -19.44
CA TRP A 268 -0.70 -17.02 -18.79
C TRP A 268 -1.84 -17.48 -17.89
N ALA A 269 -1.85 -17.00 -16.65
CA ALA A 269 -2.93 -17.23 -15.70
C ALA A 269 -3.87 -16.00 -15.67
N PRO A 270 -4.98 -16.01 -16.44
CA PRO A 270 -5.86 -14.86 -16.51
C PRO A 270 -6.65 -14.65 -15.21
N PRO A 271 -7.24 -13.45 -15.02
CA PRO A 271 -8.18 -13.21 -13.93
C PRO A 271 -9.31 -14.23 -13.93
N ARG A 272 -9.51 -14.89 -12.79
CA ARG A 272 -10.50 -15.97 -12.66
C ARG A 272 -11.61 -15.62 -11.69
N ARG A 273 -12.72 -16.32 -11.84
CA ARG A 273 -13.75 -16.40 -10.80
C ARG A 273 -13.30 -17.43 -9.77
N LEU A 274 -13.15 -17.00 -8.52
CA LEU A 274 -12.87 -17.87 -7.39
C LEU A 274 -14.20 -18.29 -6.75
N LEU A 275 -14.50 -19.59 -6.76
CA LEU A 275 -15.60 -20.13 -5.98
C LEU A 275 -15.15 -20.31 -4.54
N ILE A 276 -15.94 -19.80 -3.60
CA ILE A 276 -15.63 -19.87 -2.18
C ILE A 276 -16.56 -20.92 -1.59
N THR A 277 -16.06 -22.15 -1.53
CA THR A 277 -16.77 -23.27 -0.93
C THR A 277 -16.38 -23.37 0.54
N ASP A 278 -17.38 -23.68 1.36
CA ASP A 278 -17.17 -24.14 2.73
C ASP A 278 -16.52 -25.52 2.61
N GLY A 279 -15.18 -25.56 2.62
CA GLY A 279 -14.42 -26.80 2.70
C GLY A 279 -14.56 -27.43 4.08
#